data_AF-A0A2V8PQN3-F1
#
_entry.id   AF-A0A2V8PQN3-F1
#
_cell.length_a   1.000
_cell.length_b   1.000
_cell.length_c   1.000
_cell.angle_alpha   90.00
_cell.angle_beta   90.00
_cell.angle_gamma   90.00
#
_symmetry.space_group_name_H-M   'P 1'
#
loop_
_entity.id
_entity.type
_entity.pdbx_description
1 polymer ?
#
loop_
_entity_poly.entity_id
_entity_poly.type
_entity_poly.pdbx_seq_one_letter_code
_entity_poly.pdbx_strand_id
1 'polypeptide(L)'
;MFAGVTVSGVTIHQEPGKLKQNAAKPATTQASPQKHPTWRVKVVEDFGAPFVSVHAKKALFSDVASEIGRQLKLKVPIHVTDKAKQQLLTDDFDNLPLEQAVRRLSPHAVIDYVMNGGADPMYPARKQALTIYFLGSDEKAPDVPAWIMKDPSSEMYVGMVYATEDEEKDAREKRKKDLQVAYNDGLFTLHVHKQFLTDVLEEIAAKAGIGLNILTTNGAQKEIDQVVTWDVAAVSLEELTNTWFPSGIRLYSRTDLEKDVSKPLRLTIEPNQDAQAEQNVTP
;
A
#
# COMPACT_ATOMS: atom_id res chain seq x y z
N MET A 1 64.25 -28.55 -15.66
CA MET A 1 64.11 -30.02 -15.77
C MET A 1 63.23 -30.33 -16.98
N PHE A 2 63.50 -31.42 -17.69
CA PHE A 2 62.60 -32.04 -18.70
C PHE A 2 61.37 -32.66 -17.98
N ALA A 3 60.26 -33.13 -18.57
CA ALA A 3 59.74 -33.31 -19.95
C ALA A 3 58.18 -33.22 -19.88
N GLY A 4 57.34 -33.35 -20.92
CA GLY A 4 57.46 -33.62 -22.37
C GLY A 4 56.11 -33.24 -23.08
N VAL A 5 55.98 -33.04 -24.41
CA VAL A 5 56.14 -34.01 -25.52
C VAL A 5 55.28 -35.27 -25.29
N THR A 6 54.29 -35.70 -26.11
CA THR A 6 53.90 -35.48 -27.53
C THR A 6 52.38 -35.68 -27.67
N VAL A 7 51.68 -35.26 -28.73
CA VAL A 7 51.39 -36.00 -30.01
C VAL A 7 50.36 -35.12 -30.79
N SER A 8 50.18 -35.09 -32.12
CA SER A 8 50.98 -35.22 -33.36
C SER A 8 50.03 -34.93 -34.54
N GLY A 9 50.42 -34.22 -35.61
CA GLY A 9 49.48 -34.01 -36.74
C GLY A 9 49.79 -32.95 -37.82
N VAL A 10 50.96 -33.03 -38.49
CA VAL A 10 51.23 -32.65 -39.90
C VAL A 10 50.56 -31.37 -40.50
N THR A 11 51.34 -30.28 -40.51
CA THR A 11 51.73 -29.43 -41.67
C THR A 11 50.77 -29.14 -42.84
N ILE A 12 50.52 -27.85 -43.13
CA ILE A 12 50.65 -27.22 -44.47
C ILE A 12 51.25 -25.79 -44.33
N HIS A 13 52.12 -25.39 -45.26
CA HIS A 13 52.78 -24.06 -45.32
C HIS A 13 51.97 -22.94 -46.03
N GLN A 14 52.39 -21.70 -45.79
CA GLN A 14 52.16 -20.43 -46.55
C GLN A 14 52.35 -20.57 -48.09
N GLU A 15 51.95 -19.67 -49.01
CA GLU A 15 51.39 -18.28 -49.08
C GLU A 15 50.93 -18.04 -50.55
N PRO A 16 50.66 -16.81 -51.08
CA PRO A 16 50.00 -15.61 -50.55
C PRO A 16 48.81 -15.12 -51.45
N GLY A 17 47.84 -14.39 -50.88
CA GLY A 17 46.65 -13.92 -51.61
C GLY A 17 46.16 -12.52 -51.21
N LYS A 18 46.87 -11.48 -51.65
CA LYS A 18 46.53 -10.03 -51.66
C LYS A 18 45.39 -9.51 -50.74
N LEU A 19 45.79 -8.72 -49.75
CA LEU A 19 44.97 -7.74 -49.04
C LEU A 19 44.11 -6.86 -49.97
N LYS A 20 42.84 -6.67 -49.60
CA LYS A 20 42.17 -5.37 -49.70
C LYS A 20 41.36 -5.10 -48.44
N GLN A 21 41.75 -4.04 -47.73
CA GLN A 21 40.90 -3.43 -46.70
C GLN A 21 39.62 -2.90 -47.35
N ASN A 22 38.50 -3.03 -46.65
CA ASN A 22 37.41 -2.07 -46.77
C ASN A 22 36.87 -1.83 -45.36
N ALA A 23 36.72 -0.54 -45.01
CA ALA A 23 36.52 -0.11 -43.63
C ALA A 23 35.19 -0.61 -43.05
N ALA A 24 35.22 -1.12 -41.82
CA ALA A 24 34.01 -1.44 -41.07
C ALA A 24 33.23 -0.15 -40.76
N LYS A 25 32.10 0.02 -41.42
CA LYS A 25 31.10 1.02 -41.06
C LYS A 25 30.42 0.55 -39.77
N PRO A 26 30.39 1.33 -38.67
CA PRO A 26 29.77 0.87 -37.43
C PRO A 26 28.27 0.61 -37.68
N ALA A 27 27.83 -0.60 -37.32
CA ALA A 27 26.43 -0.98 -37.43
C ALA A 27 25.62 -0.24 -36.37
N THR A 28 24.99 0.87 -36.76
CA THR A 28 24.03 1.57 -35.91
C THR A 28 22.84 0.65 -35.69
N THR A 29 22.73 0.07 -34.49
CA THR A 29 21.56 -0.71 -34.09
C THR A 29 20.36 0.22 -33.98
N GLN A 30 19.67 0.47 -35.09
CA GLN A 30 18.40 1.19 -35.09
C GLN A 30 17.40 0.36 -34.29
N ALA A 31 17.06 0.85 -33.10
CA ALA A 31 15.93 0.33 -32.34
C ALA A 31 14.69 0.40 -33.24
N SER A 32 14.08 -0.76 -33.52
CA SER A 32 12.84 -0.83 -34.26
C SER A 32 11.80 0.07 -33.59
N PRO A 33 11.03 0.88 -34.36
CA PRO A 33 10.05 1.79 -33.77
C PRO A 33 9.08 0.98 -32.91
N GLN A 34 9.08 1.31 -31.62
CA GLN A 34 8.32 0.62 -30.59
C GLN A 34 6.84 0.73 -30.97
N LYS A 35 6.24 -0.37 -31.43
CA LYS A 35 4.82 -0.40 -31.83
C LYS A 35 4.00 0.15 -30.68
N HIS A 36 3.29 1.25 -30.93
CA HIS A 36 2.33 1.76 -29.96
C HIS A 36 1.36 0.63 -29.60
N PRO A 37 1.15 0.35 -28.30
CA PRO A 37 0.24 -0.71 -27.89
C PRO A 37 -1.15 -0.46 -28.46
N THR A 38 -1.88 -1.53 -28.80
CA THR A 38 -3.28 -1.47 -29.26
C THR A 38 -4.27 -1.18 -28.13
N TRP A 39 -3.77 -0.54 -27.08
CA TRP A 39 -4.47 -0.22 -25.85
C TRP A 39 -3.83 1.01 -25.20
N ARG A 40 -4.62 1.70 -24.36
CA ARG A 40 -4.22 2.87 -23.58
C ARG A 40 -4.90 2.79 -22.22
N VAL A 41 -4.13 3.10 -21.19
CA VAL A 41 -4.62 3.44 -19.85
C VAL A 41 -4.34 4.91 -19.60
N LYS A 42 -5.24 5.60 -18.91
CA LYS A 42 -5.01 6.93 -18.34
C LYS A 42 -5.52 6.94 -16.91
N VAL A 43 -4.70 7.35 -15.96
CA VAL A 43 -5.11 7.64 -14.58
C VAL A 43 -5.00 9.15 -14.34
N VAL A 44 -6.01 9.73 -13.70
CA VAL A 44 -6.06 11.15 -13.30
C VAL A 44 -6.45 11.22 -11.83
N GLU A 45 -5.79 12.06 -11.03
CA GLU A 45 -6.20 12.36 -9.66
C GLU A 45 -7.14 13.58 -9.69
N ASP A 46 -8.37 13.43 -9.22
CA ASP A 46 -9.35 14.51 -9.08
C ASP A 46 -9.95 14.48 -7.67
N PHE A 47 -10.02 15.64 -7.02
CA PHE A 47 -10.34 15.79 -5.58
C PHE A 47 -9.61 14.80 -4.63
N GLY A 48 -8.41 14.34 -5.00
CA GLY A 48 -7.62 13.37 -4.23
C GLY A 48 -7.99 11.90 -4.45
N ALA A 49 -8.95 11.60 -5.34
CA ALA A 49 -9.33 10.26 -5.75
C ALA A 49 -8.81 9.94 -7.17
N PRO A 50 -8.32 8.70 -7.43
CA PRO A 50 -7.90 8.28 -8.77
C PRO A 50 -9.08 7.85 -9.65
N PHE A 51 -9.17 8.43 -10.84
CA PHE A 51 -10.07 8.06 -11.93
C PHE A 51 -9.29 7.42 -13.07
N VAL A 52 -9.86 6.37 -13.69
CA VAL A 52 -9.20 5.52 -14.69
C VAL A 52 -10.02 5.50 -15.99
N SER A 53 -9.34 5.70 -17.12
CA SER A 53 -9.81 5.34 -18.46
C SER A 53 -9.01 4.15 -18.99
N VAL A 54 -9.68 3.22 -19.68
CA VAL A 54 -9.07 2.11 -20.40
C VAL A 54 -9.72 1.99 -21.78
N HIS A 55 -8.91 2.06 -22.83
CA HIS A 55 -9.32 1.62 -24.17
C HIS A 55 -8.41 0.46 -24.56
N ALA A 56 -8.96 -0.74 -24.73
CA ALA A 56 -8.20 -1.95 -25.01
C ALA A 56 -8.91 -2.82 -26.05
N LYS A 57 -8.17 -3.30 -27.05
CA LYS A 57 -8.68 -4.28 -28.03
C LYS A 57 -7.73 -5.46 -28.14
N LYS A 58 -8.16 -6.61 -27.59
CA LYS A 58 -7.36 -7.85 -27.45
C LYS A 58 -5.97 -7.59 -26.83
N ALA A 59 -5.92 -6.72 -25.83
CA ALA A 59 -4.71 -6.44 -25.06
C ALA A 59 -4.46 -7.55 -24.03
N LEU A 60 -3.21 -7.81 -23.66
CA LEU A 60 -2.93 -8.71 -22.56
C LEU A 60 -3.36 -8.05 -21.23
N PHE A 61 -4.19 -8.75 -20.45
CA PHE A 61 -4.77 -8.19 -19.22
C PHE A 61 -3.69 -7.75 -18.23
N SER A 62 -2.60 -8.52 -18.09
CA SER A 62 -1.48 -8.18 -17.20
C SER A 62 -0.83 -6.83 -17.55
N ASP A 63 -0.76 -6.48 -18.83
CA ASP A 63 -0.09 -5.25 -19.28
C ASP A 63 -0.94 -4.02 -18.95
N VAL A 64 -2.24 -4.12 -19.23
CA VAL A 64 -3.23 -3.07 -18.88
C VAL A 64 -3.30 -2.88 -17.36
N ALA A 65 -3.39 -3.98 -16.60
CA ALA A 65 -3.42 -3.95 -15.16
C ALA A 65 -2.15 -3.33 -14.56
N SER A 66 -0.97 -3.73 -15.05
CA SER A 66 0.33 -3.18 -14.60
C SER A 66 0.47 -1.68 -14.91
N GLU A 67 -0.06 -1.21 -16.05
CA GLU A 67 -0.02 0.21 -16.42
C GLU A 67 -0.93 1.06 -15.51
N ILE A 68 -2.08 0.55 -15.05
CA ILE A 68 -2.91 1.21 -14.02
C ILE A 68 -2.08 1.41 -12.75
N GLY A 69 -1.44 0.34 -12.26
CA GLY A 69 -0.55 0.41 -11.10
C GLY A 69 0.59 1.41 -11.26
N ARG A 70 1.20 1.45 -12.45
CA ARG A 70 2.30 2.37 -12.78
C ARG A 70 1.88 3.84 -12.81
N GLN A 71 0.65 4.15 -13.23
CA GLN A 71 0.14 5.52 -13.31
C GLN A 71 -0.49 6.01 -11.99
N LEU A 72 -0.88 5.13 -11.08
CA LEU A 72 -1.29 5.52 -9.72
C LEU A 72 -0.13 6.17 -8.95
N LYS A 73 -0.44 7.21 -8.16
CA LYS A 73 0.51 8.06 -7.42
C LYS A 73 1.56 7.28 -6.63
N LEU A 74 1.15 6.21 -5.95
CA LEU A 74 2.01 5.36 -5.11
C LEU A 74 2.74 4.25 -5.89
N LYS A 75 2.64 4.20 -7.23
CA LYS A 75 3.15 3.12 -8.09
C LYS A 75 2.68 1.75 -7.60
N VAL A 76 1.37 1.66 -7.41
CA VAL A 76 0.66 0.60 -6.70
C VAL A 76 1.00 -0.78 -7.29
N PRO A 77 1.60 -1.70 -6.51
CA PRO A 77 1.80 -3.08 -6.92
C PRO A 77 0.50 -3.76 -7.35
N ILE A 78 0.57 -4.47 -8.47
CA ILE A 78 -0.55 -5.18 -9.07
C ILE A 78 -0.25 -6.68 -9.05
N HIS A 79 -1.07 -7.43 -8.34
CA HIS A 79 -1.02 -8.89 -8.32
C HIS A 79 -2.12 -9.45 -9.21
N VAL A 80 -1.75 -9.80 -10.45
CA VAL A 80 -2.61 -10.62 -11.32
C VAL A 80 -2.29 -12.09 -11.07
N THR A 81 -3.30 -12.93 -10.89
CA THR A 81 -3.10 -14.39 -10.76
C THR A 81 -2.79 -15.05 -12.10
N ASP A 82 -2.22 -16.26 -12.10
CA ASP A 82 -1.77 -16.91 -13.35
C ASP A 82 -2.92 -17.17 -14.34
N LYS A 83 -4.13 -17.44 -13.82
CA LYS A 83 -5.35 -17.57 -14.63
C LYS A 83 -5.77 -16.26 -15.29
N ALA A 84 -5.60 -15.13 -14.61
CA ALA A 84 -5.95 -13.80 -15.12
C ALA A 84 -4.86 -13.22 -16.05
N LYS A 85 -3.58 -13.53 -15.83
CA LYS A 85 -2.44 -12.99 -16.61
C LYS A 85 -2.58 -13.22 -18.12
N GLN A 86 -3.05 -14.40 -18.52
CA GLN A 86 -3.11 -14.81 -19.94
C GLN A 86 -4.38 -14.32 -20.66
N GLN A 87 -5.30 -13.67 -19.96
CA GLN A 87 -6.56 -13.22 -20.54
C GLN A 87 -6.36 -12.04 -21.50
N LEU A 88 -7.13 -12.03 -22.59
CA LEU A 88 -7.13 -10.91 -23.53
C LEU A 88 -8.30 -9.97 -23.21
N LEU A 89 -7.98 -8.78 -22.72
CA LEU A 89 -8.94 -7.73 -22.45
C LEU A 89 -9.40 -7.07 -23.77
N THR A 90 -10.71 -6.92 -23.91
CA THR A 90 -11.33 -5.98 -24.85
C THR A 90 -12.39 -5.21 -24.07
N ASP A 91 -12.07 -3.96 -23.74
CA ASP A 91 -12.96 -3.08 -22.99
C ASP A 91 -12.68 -1.61 -23.36
N ASP A 92 -13.69 -0.76 -23.17
CA ASP A 92 -13.66 0.65 -23.53
C ASP A 92 -14.46 1.46 -22.48
N PHE A 93 -13.76 2.25 -21.68
CA PHE A 93 -14.35 3.16 -20.70
C PHE A 93 -13.48 4.36 -20.37
N ASP A 94 -14.14 5.44 -19.97
CA ASP A 94 -13.51 6.67 -19.54
C ASP A 94 -13.89 7.06 -18.12
N ASN A 95 -12.92 7.63 -17.40
CA ASN A 95 -13.11 8.39 -16.16
C ASN A 95 -13.98 7.69 -15.10
N LEU A 96 -13.76 6.40 -14.88
CA LEU A 96 -14.38 5.66 -13.77
C LEU A 96 -13.54 5.81 -12.49
N PRO A 97 -14.15 6.00 -11.30
CA PRO A 97 -13.44 5.87 -10.03
C PRO A 97 -12.70 4.53 -9.95
N LEU A 98 -11.53 4.50 -9.30
CA LEU A 98 -10.64 3.32 -9.29
C LEU A 98 -11.37 2.02 -8.90
N GLU A 99 -12.22 2.05 -7.89
CA GLU A 99 -13.00 0.89 -7.43
C GLU A 99 -13.90 0.34 -8.54
N GLN A 100 -14.57 1.23 -9.27
CA GLN A 100 -15.47 0.89 -10.37
C GLN A 100 -14.69 0.41 -11.60
N ALA A 101 -13.56 1.04 -11.91
CA ALA A 101 -12.66 0.61 -12.98
C ALA A 101 -12.09 -0.79 -12.70
N VAL A 102 -11.61 -1.03 -11.48
CA VAL A 102 -11.03 -2.31 -11.06
C VAL A 102 -12.12 -3.40 -11.03
N ARG A 103 -13.31 -3.12 -10.47
CA ARG A 103 -14.47 -4.03 -10.47
C ARG A 103 -14.94 -4.39 -11.88
N ARG A 104 -14.91 -3.44 -12.82
CA ARG A 104 -15.22 -3.68 -14.24
C ARG A 104 -14.18 -4.58 -14.92
N LEU A 105 -12.91 -4.40 -14.59
CA LEU A 105 -11.79 -5.20 -15.13
C LEU A 105 -11.72 -6.61 -14.52
N SER A 106 -12.08 -6.78 -13.24
CA SER A 106 -12.32 -8.08 -12.60
C SER A 106 -13.30 -7.93 -11.43
N PRO A 107 -14.46 -8.59 -11.46
CA PRO A 107 -15.44 -8.52 -10.37
C PRO A 107 -14.91 -9.03 -9.03
N HIS A 108 -14.00 -10.02 -9.04
CA HIS A 108 -13.41 -10.63 -7.84
C HIS A 108 -12.16 -9.90 -7.33
N ALA A 109 -11.89 -8.68 -7.82
CA ALA A 109 -10.71 -7.94 -7.41
C ALA A 109 -10.79 -7.45 -5.96
N VAL A 110 -9.62 -7.31 -5.36
CA VAL A 110 -9.44 -6.87 -3.97
C VAL A 110 -8.44 -5.72 -3.95
N ILE A 111 -8.71 -4.67 -3.18
CA ILE A 111 -7.79 -3.52 -3.03
C ILE A 111 -7.43 -3.36 -1.56
N ASP A 112 -6.14 -3.30 -1.27
CA ASP A 112 -5.61 -2.85 0.02
C ASP A 112 -5.48 -1.32 -0.01
N TYR A 113 -5.85 -0.65 1.08
CA TYR A 113 -5.79 0.80 1.24
C TYR A 113 -5.01 1.20 2.50
N VAL A 114 -4.46 2.41 2.45
CA VAL A 114 -4.10 3.22 3.62
C VAL A 114 -4.99 4.46 3.65
N MET A 115 -5.33 4.92 4.85
CA MET A 115 -6.04 6.16 5.08
C MET A 115 -5.41 6.88 6.26
N ASN A 116 -4.92 8.11 6.06
CA ASN A 116 -4.47 8.97 7.16
C ASN A 116 -5.68 9.48 7.97
N GLY A 117 -5.44 9.80 9.24
CA GLY A 117 -6.40 10.53 10.06
C GLY A 117 -6.72 11.91 9.49
N GLY A 118 -7.99 12.31 9.57
CA GLY A 118 -8.51 13.55 8.97
C GLY A 118 -9.02 14.59 9.96
N ALA A 119 -8.76 14.43 11.26
CA ALA A 119 -9.20 15.37 12.29
C ALA A 119 -8.61 16.80 12.15
N ASP A 120 -7.58 16.98 11.33
CA ASP A 120 -7.04 18.28 10.94
C ASP A 120 -7.59 18.69 9.57
N PRO A 121 -8.40 19.76 9.45
CA PRO A 121 -8.92 20.24 8.17
C PRO A 121 -7.85 20.66 7.15
N MET A 122 -6.60 20.93 7.57
CA MET A 122 -5.48 21.18 6.65
C MET A 122 -4.98 19.90 5.98
N TYR A 123 -5.10 18.75 6.67
CA TYR A 123 -4.67 17.43 6.22
C TYR A 123 -5.86 16.45 6.27
N PRO A 124 -6.90 16.64 5.42
CA PRO A 124 -8.07 15.77 5.41
C PRO A 124 -7.67 14.32 5.11
N ALA A 125 -8.48 13.37 5.57
CA ALA A 125 -8.22 11.96 5.32
C ALA A 125 -8.25 11.64 3.83
N ARG A 126 -7.24 10.91 3.35
CA ARG A 126 -7.13 10.45 1.96
C ARG A 126 -6.99 8.94 1.93
N LYS A 127 -7.96 8.27 1.32
CA LYS A 127 -7.91 6.83 1.08
C LYS A 127 -7.08 6.54 -0.17
N GLN A 128 -5.92 5.92 0.01
CA GLN A 128 -4.96 5.65 -1.06
C GLN A 128 -4.78 4.14 -1.25
N ALA A 129 -4.89 3.65 -2.48
CA ALA A 129 -4.65 2.25 -2.79
C ALA A 129 -3.17 1.90 -2.59
N LEU A 130 -2.90 0.83 -1.83
CA LEU A 130 -1.57 0.28 -1.57
C LEU A 130 -1.23 -0.89 -2.48
N THR A 131 -2.20 -1.75 -2.79
CA THR A 131 -2.00 -2.96 -3.62
C THR A 131 -3.33 -3.38 -4.21
N ILE A 132 -3.34 -3.79 -5.49
CA ILE A 132 -4.54 -4.31 -6.16
C ILE A 132 -4.30 -5.77 -6.55
N TYR A 133 -5.23 -6.64 -6.17
CA TYR A 133 -5.22 -8.06 -6.52
C TYR A 133 -6.34 -8.31 -7.54
N PHE A 134 -5.95 -8.73 -8.74
CA PHE A 134 -6.87 -9.21 -9.77
C PHE A 134 -6.92 -10.74 -9.70
N LEU A 135 -7.97 -11.26 -9.07
CA LEU A 135 -8.17 -12.68 -8.76
C LEU A 135 -9.07 -13.35 -9.82
N GLY A 136 -8.86 -14.65 -10.06
CA GLY A 136 -9.83 -15.53 -10.69
C GLY A 136 -10.89 -16.02 -9.68
N SER A 137 -12.00 -16.57 -10.18
CA SER A 137 -13.21 -16.87 -9.40
C SER A 137 -13.05 -17.91 -8.28
N ASP A 138 -11.96 -18.66 -8.24
CA ASP A 138 -11.63 -19.64 -7.19
C ASP A 138 -10.36 -19.26 -6.38
N GLU A 139 -9.79 -18.09 -6.63
CA GLU A 139 -8.55 -17.61 -6.01
C GLU A 139 -8.85 -16.59 -4.90
N LYS A 140 -7.95 -16.48 -3.91
CA LYS A 140 -8.08 -15.55 -2.78
C LYS A 140 -6.88 -14.63 -2.70
N ALA A 141 -7.10 -13.40 -2.25
CA ALA A 141 -6.02 -12.52 -1.82
C ALA A 141 -5.30 -13.16 -0.61
N PRO A 142 -3.97 -12.95 -0.45
CA PRO A 142 -3.22 -13.52 0.66
C PRO A 142 -3.72 -12.96 2.00
N ASP A 143 -4.01 -13.82 2.98
CA ASP A 143 -4.62 -13.43 4.27
C ASP A 143 -3.84 -12.30 4.97
N VAL A 144 -2.50 -12.35 4.88
CA VAL A 144 -1.60 -11.27 5.28
C VAL A 144 -0.98 -10.63 4.03
N PRO A 145 -1.25 -9.34 3.75
CA PRO A 145 -0.56 -8.62 2.68
C PRO A 145 0.96 -8.58 2.83
N ALA A 146 1.67 -8.69 1.71
CA ALA A 146 3.13 -8.69 1.67
C ALA A 146 3.78 -7.35 2.09
N TRP A 147 3.01 -6.25 2.17
CA TRP A 147 3.49 -4.97 2.68
C TRP A 147 3.47 -4.91 4.22
N ILE A 148 2.56 -5.64 4.91
CA ILE A 148 2.56 -5.72 6.39
C ILE A 148 3.87 -6.31 6.92
N MET A 149 4.39 -7.35 6.25
CA MET A 149 5.61 -8.06 6.67
C MET A 149 6.91 -7.25 6.48
N LYS A 150 6.86 -6.07 5.85
CA LYS A 150 8.05 -5.25 5.57
C LYS A 150 8.33 -4.20 6.64
N ASP A 151 7.35 -3.86 7.47
CA ASP A 151 7.56 -2.95 8.57
C ASP A 151 8.16 -3.71 9.76
N PRO A 152 9.31 -3.27 10.32
CA PRO A 152 9.82 -3.86 11.53
C PRO A 152 8.81 -3.65 12.66
N SER A 153 8.39 -4.75 13.31
CA SER A 153 7.49 -4.73 14.46
C SER A 153 8.20 -4.18 15.70
N SER A 154 8.35 -2.86 15.74
CA SER A 154 8.72 -2.10 16.94
C SER A 154 7.50 -2.02 17.85
N GLU A 155 7.23 -3.09 18.60
CA GLU A 155 6.23 -3.08 19.66
C GLU A 155 6.72 -2.19 20.82
N MET A 156 6.36 -0.91 20.74
CA MET A 156 6.60 0.05 21.82
C MET A 156 5.43 0.00 22.80
N TYR A 157 5.64 -0.65 23.94
CA TYR A 157 4.67 -0.68 25.03
C TYR A 157 4.76 0.61 25.85
N VAL A 158 3.74 1.47 25.75
CA VAL A 158 3.63 2.70 26.57
C VAL A 158 2.83 2.37 27.83
N GLY A 159 3.53 2.03 28.91
CA GLY A 159 2.92 1.73 30.21
C GLY A 159 3.25 2.79 31.26
N MET A 160 2.25 3.20 32.05
CA MET A 160 2.51 3.94 33.29
C MET A 160 3.12 3.00 34.34
N VAL A 161 4.17 3.47 35.01
CA VAL A 161 4.76 2.78 36.16
C VAL A 161 4.23 3.43 37.43
N TYR A 162 3.51 2.66 38.24
CA TYR A 162 2.96 3.09 39.54
C TYR A 162 3.95 2.77 40.67
N ALA A 163 3.94 3.54 41.75
CA ALA A 163 4.86 3.31 42.87
C ALA A 163 4.33 2.24 43.85
N THR A 164 3.02 1.94 43.82
CA THR A 164 2.36 0.95 44.67
C THR A 164 1.25 0.19 43.95
N GLU A 165 0.88 -0.99 44.46
CA GLU A 165 -0.25 -1.79 43.94
C GLU A 165 -1.60 -1.08 44.12
N ASP A 166 -1.78 -0.31 45.19
CA ASP A 166 -3.02 0.47 45.42
C ASP A 166 -3.17 1.61 44.40
N GLU A 167 -2.09 2.32 44.07
CA GLU A 167 -2.09 3.33 43.00
C GLU A 167 -2.39 2.71 41.63
N GLU A 168 -1.80 1.56 41.30
CA GLU A 168 -2.11 0.85 40.06
C GLU A 168 -3.59 0.46 39.98
N LYS A 169 -4.14 -0.05 41.08
CA LYS A 169 -5.54 -0.49 41.18
C LYS A 169 -6.51 0.68 41.01
N ASP A 170 -6.27 1.80 41.69
CA ASP A 170 -7.09 3.00 41.57
C ASP A 170 -7.00 3.61 40.17
N ALA A 171 -5.80 3.64 39.58
CA ALA A 171 -5.60 4.09 38.20
C ALA A 171 -6.33 3.18 37.19
N ARG A 172 -6.31 1.85 37.40
CA ARG A 172 -7.01 0.86 36.57
C ARG A 172 -8.53 0.99 36.67
N GLU A 173 -9.08 1.18 37.86
CA GLU A 173 -10.52 1.42 38.06
C GLU A 173 -10.97 2.78 37.51
N LYS A 174 -10.09 3.78 37.52
CA LYS A 174 -10.32 5.05 36.83
C LYS A 174 -10.30 4.87 35.31
N ARG A 175 -9.28 4.21 34.73
CA ARG A 175 -9.18 3.92 33.28
C ARG A 175 -10.43 3.20 32.77
N LYS A 176 -11.00 2.23 33.50
CA LYS A 176 -12.26 1.57 33.13
C LYS A 176 -13.48 2.49 33.03
N LYS A 177 -13.51 3.59 33.78
CA LYS A 177 -14.60 4.59 33.74
C LYS A 177 -14.36 5.62 32.66
N ASP A 178 -13.12 6.07 32.54
CA ASP A 178 -12.69 7.14 31.64
C ASP A 178 -12.35 6.65 30.22
N LEU A 179 -12.21 5.34 29.99
CA LEU A 179 -12.03 4.69 28.70
C LEU A 179 -13.04 3.53 28.54
N GLN A 180 -14.12 3.79 27.81
CA GLN A 180 -15.11 2.78 27.46
C GLN A 180 -15.20 2.69 25.95
N VAL A 181 -14.92 1.50 25.39
CA VAL A 181 -15.00 1.22 23.95
C VAL A 181 -15.85 -0.03 23.75
N ALA A 182 -16.94 0.12 22.99
CA ALA A 182 -17.77 -0.97 22.52
C ALA A 182 -17.67 -1.09 21.00
N TYR A 183 -17.72 -2.32 20.49
CA TYR A 183 -17.72 -2.62 19.05
C TYR A 183 -18.76 -3.71 18.78
N ASN A 184 -19.78 -3.36 18.01
CA ASN A 184 -20.89 -4.26 17.64
C ASN A 184 -21.24 -4.03 16.17
N ASP A 185 -21.46 -5.09 15.41
CA ASP A 185 -21.91 -5.04 14.01
C ASP A 185 -21.07 -4.12 13.08
N GLY A 186 -19.76 -4.02 13.34
CA GLY A 186 -18.84 -3.17 12.58
C GLY A 186 -18.77 -1.71 13.04
N LEU A 187 -19.56 -1.33 14.05
CA LEU A 187 -19.69 0.02 14.56
C LEU A 187 -19.14 0.16 15.98
N PHE A 188 -18.50 1.29 16.22
CA PHE A 188 -17.87 1.69 17.47
C PHE A 188 -18.74 2.68 18.24
N THR A 189 -18.76 2.52 19.56
CA THR A 189 -19.22 3.54 20.52
C THR A 189 -18.11 3.73 21.55
N LEU A 190 -17.68 4.98 21.74
CA LEU A 190 -16.61 5.33 22.66
C LEU A 190 -17.07 6.44 23.61
N HIS A 191 -16.80 6.24 24.90
CA HIS A 191 -16.83 7.31 25.90
C HIS A 191 -15.42 7.40 26.49
N VAL A 192 -14.70 8.47 26.11
CA VAL A 192 -13.30 8.71 26.45
C VAL A 192 -13.17 10.05 27.16
N HIS A 193 -12.64 10.05 28.39
CA HIS A 193 -12.36 11.25 29.17
C HIS A 193 -10.88 11.36 29.52
N LYS A 194 -10.18 12.31 28.89
CA LYS A 194 -8.77 12.65 29.15
C LYS A 194 -7.84 11.43 29.22
N GLN A 195 -7.88 10.58 28.19
CA GLN A 195 -7.02 9.40 28.04
C GLN A 195 -5.93 9.65 27.00
N PHE A 196 -4.81 8.94 27.08
CA PHE A 196 -3.80 8.99 26.02
C PHE A 196 -4.35 8.38 24.73
N LEU A 197 -3.98 8.94 23.59
CA LEU A 197 -4.41 8.48 22.28
C LEU A 197 -3.93 7.04 22.02
N THR A 198 -2.76 6.66 22.53
CA THR A 198 -2.25 5.27 22.51
C THR A 198 -3.19 4.30 23.22
N ASP A 199 -3.57 4.56 24.48
CA ASP A 199 -4.54 3.75 25.25
C ASP A 199 -5.86 3.56 24.47
N VAL A 200 -6.34 4.63 23.84
CA VAL A 200 -7.60 4.63 23.08
C VAL A 200 -7.47 3.80 21.80
N LEU A 201 -6.38 3.96 21.05
CA LEU A 201 -6.11 3.21 19.82
C LEU A 201 -5.85 1.73 20.12
N GLU A 202 -5.21 1.38 21.24
CA GLU A 202 -5.02 -0.01 21.69
C GLU A 202 -6.37 -0.68 21.95
N GLU A 203 -7.27 -0.04 22.70
CA GLU A 203 -8.59 -0.61 23.00
C GLU A 203 -9.44 -0.71 21.71
N ILE A 204 -9.41 0.29 20.82
CA ILE A 204 -10.05 0.23 19.49
C ILE A 204 -9.51 -0.96 18.67
N ALA A 205 -8.19 -1.09 18.57
CA ALA A 205 -7.54 -2.16 17.82
C ALA A 205 -7.91 -3.55 18.38
N ALA A 206 -7.88 -3.70 19.70
CA ALA A 206 -8.27 -4.92 20.40
C ALA A 206 -9.73 -5.29 20.14
N LYS A 207 -10.67 -4.33 20.16
CA LYS A 207 -12.09 -4.61 19.84
C LYS A 207 -12.30 -4.98 18.36
N ALA A 208 -11.58 -4.35 17.43
CA ALA A 208 -11.64 -4.69 16.00
C ALA A 208 -10.88 -5.98 15.64
N GLY A 209 -10.08 -6.54 16.55
CA GLY A 209 -9.25 -7.72 16.29
C GLY A 209 -8.10 -7.45 15.30
N ILE A 210 -7.53 -6.24 15.33
CA ILE A 210 -6.42 -5.80 14.47
C ILE A 210 -5.20 -5.38 15.31
N GLY A 211 -4.03 -5.34 14.68
CA GLY A 211 -2.81 -4.84 15.34
C GLY A 211 -2.72 -3.31 15.38
N LEU A 212 -2.03 -2.77 16.39
CA LEU A 212 -1.56 -1.40 16.44
C LEU A 212 -0.03 -1.40 16.42
N ASN A 213 0.60 -0.69 15.47
CA ASN A 213 2.06 -0.55 15.42
C ASN A 213 2.49 0.91 15.59
N ILE A 214 3.45 1.16 16.48
CA ILE A 214 4.05 2.49 16.68
C ILE A 214 5.35 2.57 15.86
N LEU A 215 5.26 3.15 14.66
CA LEU A 215 6.32 3.15 13.64
C LEU A 215 7.09 4.49 13.63
N THR A 216 7.48 4.96 14.81
CA THR A 216 8.18 6.25 15.01
C THR A 216 9.52 6.04 15.69
N THR A 217 10.57 6.69 15.15
CA THR A 217 11.90 6.75 15.75
C THR A 217 12.19 8.06 16.50
N ASN A 218 11.47 9.15 16.19
CA ASN A 218 11.52 10.46 16.87
C ASN A 218 10.40 11.43 16.39
N GLY A 219 9.40 10.97 15.62
CA GLY A 219 8.60 11.84 14.74
C GLY A 219 7.12 12.00 15.07
N ALA A 220 6.53 11.08 15.84
CA ALA A 220 5.11 11.13 16.23
C ALA A 220 4.93 11.13 17.76
N GLN A 221 5.90 11.73 18.47
CA GLN A 221 5.84 11.92 19.93
C GLN A 221 4.61 12.76 20.32
N LYS A 222 4.22 13.72 19.48
CA LYS A 222 3.01 14.52 19.65
C LYS A 222 1.76 13.64 19.72
N GLU A 223 1.61 12.67 18.82
CA GLU A 223 0.50 11.73 18.78
C GLU A 223 0.56 10.71 19.92
N ILE A 224 1.76 10.27 20.33
CA ILE A 224 1.96 9.38 21.49
C ILE A 224 1.52 10.05 22.80
N ASP A 225 1.96 11.29 23.03
CA ASP A 225 1.65 12.04 24.25
C ASP A 225 0.27 12.74 24.20
N GLN A 226 -0.46 12.61 23.09
CA GLN A 226 -1.74 13.30 22.92
C GLN A 226 -2.80 12.76 23.88
N VAL A 227 -3.39 13.66 24.67
CA VAL A 227 -4.57 13.35 25.49
C VAL A 227 -5.83 13.75 24.75
N VAL A 228 -6.80 12.82 24.65
CA VAL A 228 -8.07 13.00 23.94
C VAL A 228 -9.28 12.89 24.85
N THR A 229 -10.40 13.44 24.40
CA THR A 229 -11.72 13.32 25.04
C THR A 229 -12.74 13.23 23.91
N TRP A 230 -13.38 12.08 23.77
CA TRP A 230 -14.28 11.74 22.67
C TRP A 230 -15.54 11.11 23.22
N ASP A 231 -16.69 11.55 22.73
CA ASP A 231 -17.98 10.92 22.99
C ASP A 231 -18.63 10.68 21.62
N VAL A 232 -18.66 9.43 21.19
CA VAL A 232 -19.05 9.03 19.84
C VAL A 232 -19.86 7.74 19.89
N ALA A 233 -20.87 7.62 19.03
CA ALA A 233 -21.77 6.49 19.01
C ALA A 233 -22.03 6.02 17.57
N ALA A 234 -22.02 4.69 17.38
CA ALA A 234 -22.36 4.03 16.13
C ALA A 234 -21.55 4.49 14.88
N VAL A 235 -20.23 4.69 15.03
CA VAL A 235 -19.32 5.12 13.94
C VAL A 235 -18.47 3.95 13.41
N SER A 236 -18.19 3.89 12.11
CA SER A 236 -17.26 2.90 11.56
C SER A 236 -15.80 3.25 11.90
N LEU A 237 -14.86 2.30 11.76
CA LEU A 237 -13.43 2.62 11.94
C LEU A 237 -12.88 3.56 10.86
N GLU A 238 -13.48 3.52 9.65
CA GLU A 238 -13.16 4.44 8.57
C GLU A 238 -13.61 5.87 8.90
N GLU A 239 -14.79 6.02 9.51
CA GLU A 239 -15.33 7.30 9.98
C GLU A 239 -14.57 7.82 11.22
N LEU A 240 -14.18 6.95 12.16
CA LEU A 240 -13.25 7.28 13.25
C LEU A 240 -11.93 7.86 12.71
N THR A 241 -11.39 7.23 11.68
CA THR A 241 -10.16 7.69 11.01
C THR A 241 -10.38 9.03 10.32
N ASN A 242 -11.48 9.18 9.58
CA ASN A 242 -11.81 10.40 8.86
C ASN A 242 -11.93 11.63 9.77
N THR A 243 -12.60 11.48 10.92
CA THR A 243 -13.15 12.63 11.65
C THR A 243 -12.50 12.85 13.02
N TRP A 244 -11.94 11.83 13.69
CA TRP A 244 -11.37 11.95 15.05
C TRP A 244 -9.87 11.65 15.14
N PHE A 245 -9.32 10.81 14.27
CA PHE A 245 -7.90 10.48 14.33
C PHE A 245 -7.01 11.60 13.79
N PRO A 246 -5.93 11.98 14.49
CA PRO A 246 -4.90 12.88 13.97
C PRO A 246 -4.21 12.34 12.72
N SER A 247 -3.63 13.24 11.91
CA SER A 247 -3.00 12.91 10.62
C SER A 247 -1.76 11.99 10.70
N GLY A 248 -1.13 11.85 11.88
CA GLY A 248 -0.10 10.85 12.15
C GLY A 248 -0.64 9.42 12.37
N ILE A 249 -1.95 9.23 12.47
CA ILE A 249 -2.57 7.90 12.59
C ILE A 249 -2.93 7.39 11.19
N ARG A 250 -2.69 6.10 10.92
CA ARG A 250 -3.10 5.47 9.66
C ARG A 250 -3.93 4.22 9.89
N LEU A 251 -5.07 4.14 9.21
CA LEU A 251 -5.86 2.93 9.06
C LEU A 251 -5.45 2.20 7.79
N TYR A 252 -5.10 0.94 7.94
CA TYR A 252 -4.94 0.02 6.83
C TYR A 252 -6.16 -0.87 6.72
N SER A 253 -6.70 -1.01 5.51
CA SER A 253 -7.90 -1.80 5.24
C SER A 253 -7.81 -2.56 3.91
N ARG A 254 -8.70 -3.52 3.73
CA ARG A 254 -8.87 -4.29 2.50
C ARG A 254 -10.33 -4.27 2.08
N THR A 255 -10.61 -3.84 0.86
CA THR A 255 -11.94 -3.89 0.27
C THR A 255 -12.05 -5.05 -0.71
N ASP A 256 -13.00 -5.94 -0.45
CA ASP A 256 -13.46 -6.99 -1.36
C ASP A 256 -14.49 -6.36 -2.32
N LEU A 257 -14.14 -6.19 -3.60
CA LEU A 257 -15.00 -5.48 -4.55
C LEU A 257 -16.19 -6.31 -5.03
N GLU A 258 -16.19 -7.63 -4.82
CA GLU A 258 -17.34 -8.48 -5.14
C GLU A 258 -18.44 -8.30 -4.10
N LYS A 259 -18.05 -8.22 -2.82
CA LYS A 259 -18.98 -8.11 -1.68
C LYS A 259 -19.27 -6.68 -1.25
N ASP A 260 -18.49 -5.72 -1.72
CA ASP A 260 -18.49 -4.32 -1.27
C ASP A 260 -18.17 -4.15 0.24
N VAL A 261 -17.39 -5.08 0.78
CA VAL A 261 -17.03 -5.12 2.22
C VAL A 261 -15.59 -4.69 2.42
N SER A 262 -15.40 -3.68 3.28
CA SER A 262 -14.07 -3.25 3.76
C SER A 262 -13.77 -3.85 5.12
N LYS A 263 -12.68 -4.61 5.23
CA LYS A 263 -12.17 -5.17 6.49
C LYS A 263 -10.94 -4.37 6.95
N PRO A 264 -10.86 -3.90 8.21
CA PRO A 264 -9.63 -3.31 8.73
C PRO A 264 -8.55 -4.37 8.92
N LEU A 265 -7.28 -3.98 8.76
CA LEU A 265 -6.11 -4.85 8.85
C LEU A 265 -5.18 -4.45 10.00
N ARG A 266 -4.91 -3.15 10.16
CA ARG A 266 -3.94 -2.60 11.11
C ARG A 266 -4.20 -1.12 11.35
N LEU A 267 -3.91 -0.63 12.55
CA LEU A 267 -3.70 0.79 12.85
C LEU A 267 -2.21 1.06 13.03
N THR A 268 -1.73 2.24 12.65
CA THR A 268 -0.37 2.67 12.98
C THR A 268 -0.32 4.10 13.48
N ILE A 269 0.73 4.39 14.25
CA ILE A 269 1.19 5.75 14.56
C ILE A 269 2.49 5.96 13.76
N GLU A 270 2.47 6.89 12.82
CA GLU A 270 3.57 7.19 11.89
C GLU A 270 3.84 8.70 11.85
N PRO A 271 5.08 9.14 11.58
CA PRO A 271 5.36 10.56 11.34
C PRO A 271 4.51 11.09 10.17
N ASN A 272 3.83 12.22 10.36
CA ASN A 272 3.04 12.84 9.30
C ASN A 272 3.94 13.27 8.12
N GLN A 273 3.86 12.55 7.01
CA GLN A 273 4.66 12.77 5.81
C GLN A 273 4.27 14.06 5.06
N ASP A 274 3.02 14.51 5.15
CA ASP A 274 2.56 15.74 4.50
C ASP A 274 3.11 16.98 5.23
N ALA A 275 3.13 16.97 6.58
CA ALA A 275 3.79 18.00 7.38
C ALA A 275 5.30 18.07 7.15
N GLN A 276 5.96 16.92 6.90
CA GLN A 276 7.37 16.88 6.52
C GLN A 276 7.63 17.39 5.10
N ALA A 277 6.68 17.21 4.17
CA ALA A 277 6.81 17.73 2.81
C ALA A 277 6.83 19.28 2.79
N GLU A 278 5.96 19.93 3.57
CA GLU A 278 5.86 21.39 3.61
C GLU A 278 7.07 22.06 4.26
N GLN A 279 7.63 21.46 5.33
CA GLN A 279 8.85 21.96 5.96
C GLN A 279 10.07 21.93 5.01
N ASN A 280 10.12 20.99 4.06
CA ASN A 280 11.20 20.89 3.07
C ASN A 280 11.02 21.81 1.85
N VAL A 281 9.94 22.60 1.78
CA VAL A 281 9.66 23.54 0.67
C VAL A 281 9.86 25.00 1.08
N THR A 282 10.10 25.28 2.36
CA THR A 282 10.41 26.64 2.84
C THR A 282 11.94 26.86 2.87
N PRO A 283 12.49 27.82 2.11
CA PRO A 283 13.94 28.11 2.07
C PRO A 283 14.47 28.92 3.26
#